data_AF-A0A7X5CYY4-F1
#
_entry.id   AF-A0A7X5CYY4-F1
#
_cell.length_a   1.000
_cell.length_b   1.000
_cell.length_c   1.000
_cell.angle_alpha   90.00
_cell.angle_beta   90.00
_cell.angle_gamma   90.00
#
_symmetry.space_group_name_H-M   'P 1'
#
loop_
_entity.id
_entity.type
_entity.pdbx_description
1 polymer ?
#
loop_
_entity_poly.entity_id
_entity_poly.type
_entity_poly.pdbx_seq_one_letter_code
_entity_poly.pdbx_strand_id
1 'polypeptide(L)'
;MINHSPFQKNHKQLLEFFSKSFFEVYNNMDKEVQPTLLEVAPILFRRWYVSALIPETTLSPSVAFRIDFSKKLSSENVYSYIMTLDKTENEKPIFQYHILEYSLQKHPFIEDLKIILNYCTPDCELSEQGEFLENDQKTLLQQISRKEHFYLHYLTLILCNMELLVPLASIHTIRIQPSKYAIEFFQSPPERILFHIVKAVLETASYEMSEAIGADPEYFSADIFFEFLNNNMDTEDIFITLYKSIGIDITQIWEIPSAECFSEEEAAIASSFFFMGILLDKWFLTPLGDFLQIIQPIYYLPFYFVSTLNRIANLIVAKFPLQAELYSPCSVYDLTVIGETVLQGFDIKKEKQPLPVHLDFYYILEGIIRHAESHLFEDVLSQQDTDIAVCPIKISIVNHPEQWKIIEMLDNASLYDICSEICSVFDFVNISTYSVTAEHKNSFPFFQGSPLKHKNQKPSPFLPSSFSSGDILYFTPEKDINKQLKLEFLPKQKQIPFILYPRLRKQSTEIKSE
;
A
#
# COMPACT_ATOMS: atom_id res chain seq x y z
N MET A 1 22.57 -25.75 -2.15
CA MET A 1 22.31 -24.49 -2.86
C MET A 1 22.11 -24.84 -4.32
N ILE A 2 20.87 -24.86 -4.80
CA ILE A 2 20.61 -24.99 -6.24
C ILE A 2 21.06 -23.68 -6.88
N ASN A 3 21.83 -23.75 -7.97
CA ASN A 3 22.28 -22.54 -8.66
C ASN A 3 21.10 -21.96 -9.45
N HIS A 4 20.42 -20.98 -8.87
CA HIS A 4 19.28 -20.30 -9.48
C HIS A 4 19.66 -19.27 -10.57
N SER A 5 20.96 -19.11 -10.87
CA SER A 5 21.45 -18.13 -11.85
C SER A 5 20.88 -18.28 -13.28
N PRO A 6 20.54 -19.48 -13.79
CA PRO A 6 19.91 -19.60 -15.11
C PRO A 6 18.51 -18.99 -15.15
N PHE A 7 17.73 -19.11 -14.08
CA PHE A 7 16.40 -18.49 -13.97
C PHE A 7 16.51 -16.98 -13.88
N GLN A 8 17.41 -16.47 -13.04
CA GLN A 8 17.67 -15.03 -12.95
C GLN A 8 18.04 -14.43 -14.31
N LYS A 9 18.77 -15.16 -15.16
CA LYS A 9 19.09 -14.71 -16.52
C LYS A 9 17.85 -14.69 -17.44
N ASN A 10 17.02 -15.74 -17.39
CA ASN A 10 15.81 -15.83 -18.23
C ASN A 10 14.74 -14.82 -17.81
N HIS A 11 14.54 -14.65 -16.52
CA HIS A 11 13.53 -13.78 -15.92
C HIS A 11 13.96 -12.32 -15.85
N LYS A 12 15.24 -12.04 -16.19
CA LYS A 12 15.87 -10.72 -16.08
C LYS A 12 15.03 -9.61 -16.71
N GLN A 13 14.53 -9.81 -17.93
CA GLN A 13 13.79 -8.77 -18.64
C GLN A 13 12.50 -8.37 -17.91
N LEU A 14 11.76 -9.34 -17.36
CA LEU A 14 10.52 -9.06 -16.62
C LEU A 14 10.81 -8.43 -15.25
N LEU A 15 11.89 -8.82 -14.57
CA LEU A 15 12.32 -8.19 -13.32
C LEU A 15 12.85 -6.76 -13.55
N GLU A 16 13.62 -6.55 -14.61
CA GLU A 16 14.09 -5.21 -15.02
C GLU A 16 12.95 -4.29 -15.45
N PHE A 17 11.83 -4.85 -15.93
CA PHE A 17 10.63 -4.07 -16.23
C PHE A 17 10.10 -3.35 -14.98
N PHE A 18 10.04 -4.03 -13.82
CA PHE A 18 9.68 -3.37 -12.56
C PHE A 18 10.68 -2.27 -12.21
N SER A 19 11.98 -2.57 -12.21
CA SER A 19 13.03 -1.59 -11.88
C SER A 19 12.93 -0.36 -12.77
N LYS A 20 12.82 -0.55 -14.08
CA LYS A 20 12.74 0.54 -15.06
C LYS A 20 11.50 1.40 -14.82
N SER A 21 10.33 0.77 -14.71
CA SER A 21 9.06 1.49 -14.52
C SER A 21 9.03 2.27 -13.21
N PHE A 22 9.56 1.69 -12.12
CA PHE A 22 9.71 2.38 -10.84
C PHE A 22 10.66 3.57 -10.95
N PHE A 23 11.87 3.37 -11.50
CA PHE A 23 12.89 4.41 -11.56
C PHE A 23 12.56 5.54 -12.55
N GLU A 24 11.80 5.27 -13.61
CA GLU A 24 11.30 6.31 -14.52
C GLU A 24 10.43 7.33 -13.79
N VAL A 25 9.55 6.89 -12.90
CA VAL A 25 8.72 7.78 -12.08
C VAL A 25 9.53 8.38 -10.93
N TYR A 26 10.25 7.54 -10.16
CA TYR A 26 11.03 7.94 -8.98
C TYR A 26 12.05 9.06 -9.27
N ASN A 27 12.76 8.99 -10.40
CA ASN A 27 13.79 9.98 -10.73
C ASN A 27 13.22 11.39 -10.98
N ASN A 28 11.91 11.49 -11.27
CA ASN A 28 11.20 12.75 -11.46
C ASN A 28 10.56 13.27 -10.15
N MET A 29 10.52 12.46 -9.09
CA MET A 29 9.94 12.84 -7.80
C MET A 29 10.83 13.82 -7.02
N ASP A 30 10.21 14.62 -6.15
CA ASP A 30 10.91 15.55 -5.27
C ASP A 30 11.88 14.79 -4.31
N LYS A 31 13.05 15.36 -4.05
CA LYS A 31 14.11 14.72 -3.23
C LYS A 31 13.67 14.32 -1.81
N GLU A 32 12.66 15.02 -1.27
CA GLU A 32 12.12 14.77 0.06
C GLU A 32 11.36 13.45 0.15
N VAL A 33 10.67 13.04 -0.93
CA VAL A 33 9.85 11.81 -0.93
C VAL A 33 10.66 10.57 -1.35
N GLN A 34 11.76 10.77 -2.08
CA GLN A 34 12.59 9.71 -2.64
C GLN A 34 13.07 8.66 -1.59
N PRO A 35 13.60 9.03 -0.41
CA PRO A 35 14.06 8.04 0.57
C PRO A 35 12.97 7.05 1.00
N THR A 36 11.76 7.55 1.28
CA THR A 36 10.63 6.71 1.69
C THR A 36 10.10 5.86 0.53
N LEU A 37 10.09 6.39 -0.71
CA LEU A 37 9.75 5.59 -1.90
C LEU A 37 10.68 4.38 -2.08
N LEU A 38 11.98 4.56 -1.84
CA LEU A 38 12.95 3.45 -1.89
C LEU A 38 12.72 2.43 -0.75
N GLU A 39 12.35 2.91 0.43
CA GLU A 39 12.06 2.06 1.58
C GLU A 39 10.85 1.15 1.34
N VAL A 40 9.79 1.66 0.73
CA VAL A 40 8.57 0.89 0.44
C VAL A 40 8.63 0.12 -0.87
N ALA A 41 9.70 0.25 -1.67
CA ALA A 41 9.81 -0.41 -2.96
C ALA A 41 9.65 -1.95 -2.92
N PRO A 42 10.23 -2.70 -1.94
CA PRO A 42 9.99 -4.15 -1.78
C PRO A 42 8.51 -4.52 -1.64
N ILE A 43 7.76 -3.70 -0.91
CA ILE A 43 6.32 -3.84 -0.72
C ILE A 43 5.59 -3.62 -2.05
N LEU A 44 5.94 -2.59 -2.80
CA LEU A 44 5.31 -2.34 -4.11
C LEU A 44 5.66 -3.44 -5.12
N PHE A 45 6.88 -3.99 -5.06
CA PHE A 45 7.27 -5.14 -5.87
C PHE A 45 6.39 -6.35 -5.58
N ARG A 46 6.10 -6.65 -4.30
CA ARG A 46 5.22 -7.78 -3.94
C ARG A 46 3.83 -7.63 -4.57
N ARG A 47 3.27 -6.41 -4.58
CA ARG A 47 1.96 -6.12 -5.20
C ARG A 47 2.03 -6.31 -6.71
N TRP A 48 3.00 -5.69 -7.37
CA TRP A 48 3.21 -5.84 -8.81
C TRP A 48 3.44 -7.31 -9.21
N TYR A 49 4.18 -8.08 -8.41
CA TYR A 49 4.55 -9.46 -8.68
C TYR A 49 3.33 -10.39 -8.85
N VAL A 50 2.24 -10.12 -8.14
CA VAL A 50 0.98 -10.88 -8.21
C VAL A 50 -0.13 -10.12 -8.95
N SER A 51 0.16 -8.91 -9.45
CA SER A 51 -0.78 -8.12 -10.25
C SER A 51 -0.88 -8.65 -11.66
N ALA A 52 -2.05 -8.49 -12.28
CA ALA A 52 -2.23 -8.86 -13.68
C ALA A 52 -1.31 -8.03 -14.58
N LEU A 53 -0.75 -8.66 -15.60
CA LEU A 53 0.04 -7.98 -16.62
C LEU A 53 -0.85 -7.32 -17.68
N ILE A 54 -2.04 -7.88 -17.86
CA ILE A 54 -3.08 -7.43 -18.78
C ILE A 54 -4.38 -7.33 -17.95
N PRO A 55 -5.12 -6.21 -18.01
CA PRO A 55 -6.38 -6.07 -17.29
C PRO A 55 -7.37 -7.22 -17.56
N GLU A 56 -8.11 -7.60 -16.52
CA GLU A 56 -9.12 -8.67 -16.56
C GLU A 56 -8.54 -10.05 -16.93
N THR A 57 -7.26 -10.27 -16.61
CA THR A 57 -6.61 -11.57 -16.76
C THR A 57 -5.99 -12.03 -15.45
N THR A 58 -5.72 -13.33 -15.34
CA THR A 58 -4.99 -13.91 -14.21
C THR A 58 -3.49 -14.04 -14.48
N LEU A 59 -2.98 -13.50 -15.59
CA LEU A 59 -1.58 -13.65 -15.96
C LEU A 59 -0.74 -12.58 -15.24
N SER A 60 -0.05 -12.97 -14.17
CA SER A 60 0.86 -12.12 -13.40
C SER A 60 2.34 -12.48 -13.64
N PRO A 61 3.31 -11.64 -13.20
CA PRO A 61 4.71 -12.04 -13.14
C PRO A 61 4.92 -13.35 -12.37
N SER A 62 4.26 -13.52 -11.22
CA SER A 62 4.36 -14.73 -10.41
C SER A 62 3.95 -15.98 -11.18
N VAL A 63 2.85 -15.93 -11.94
CA VAL A 63 2.40 -17.03 -12.82
C VAL A 63 3.43 -17.32 -13.90
N ALA A 64 3.92 -16.28 -14.58
CA ALA A 64 4.90 -16.44 -15.65
C ALA A 64 6.17 -17.17 -15.15
N PHE A 65 6.67 -16.77 -13.97
CA PHE A 65 7.83 -17.42 -13.36
C PHE A 65 7.52 -18.84 -12.88
N ARG A 66 6.35 -19.09 -12.28
CA ARG A 66 5.91 -20.43 -11.87
C ARG A 66 5.85 -21.39 -13.06
N ILE A 67 5.43 -20.94 -14.24
CA ILE A 67 5.46 -21.76 -15.46
C ILE A 67 6.90 -22.20 -15.78
N ASP A 68 7.90 -21.31 -15.75
CA ASP A 68 9.29 -21.73 -16.02
C ASP A 68 9.88 -22.58 -14.87
N PHE A 69 9.54 -22.25 -13.62
CA PHE A 69 9.96 -23.04 -12.44
C PHE A 69 9.46 -24.49 -12.54
N SER A 70 8.18 -24.69 -12.86
CA SER A 70 7.56 -26.02 -12.95
C SER A 70 8.24 -26.95 -13.97
N LYS A 71 8.96 -26.40 -14.96
CA LYS A 71 9.68 -27.20 -15.97
C LYS A 71 10.98 -27.81 -15.45
N LYS A 72 11.59 -27.25 -14.39
CA LYS A 72 12.95 -27.63 -13.95
C LYS A 72 13.11 -27.82 -12.44
N LEU A 73 12.15 -27.36 -11.64
CA LEU A 73 12.18 -27.42 -10.17
C LEU A 73 11.11 -28.37 -9.65
N SER A 74 11.21 -28.73 -8.36
CA SER A 74 10.27 -29.63 -7.72
C SER A 74 8.87 -29.00 -7.65
N SER A 75 7.84 -29.78 -7.97
CA SER A 75 6.45 -29.36 -7.81
C SER A 75 5.99 -29.36 -6.35
N GLU A 76 6.77 -29.94 -5.43
CA GLU A 76 6.45 -29.99 -4.00
C GLU A 76 6.85 -28.70 -3.26
N ASN A 77 7.65 -27.84 -3.89
CA ASN A 77 8.15 -26.60 -3.32
C ASN A 77 7.50 -25.39 -3.98
N VAL A 78 7.41 -24.28 -3.25
CA VAL A 78 7.00 -22.99 -3.78
C VAL A 78 8.24 -22.12 -3.99
N TYR A 79 8.30 -21.44 -5.13
CA TYR A 79 9.41 -20.55 -5.48
C TYR A 79 8.87 -19.16 -5.78
N SER A 80 9.40 -18.15 -5.11
CA SER A 80 9.00 -16.76 -5.32
C SER A 80 10.22 -15.84 -5.41
N TYR A 81 10.07 -14.73 -6.14
CA TYR A 81 11.08 -13.68 -6.12
C TYR A 81 10.82 -12.73 -4.97
N ILE A 82 11.90 -12.35 -4.29
CA ILE A 82 11.94 -11.19 -3.40
C ILE A 82 12.84 -10.12 -4.00
N MET A 83 12.54 -8.87 -3.67
CA MET A 83 13.35 -7.73 -4.03
C MET A 83 14.03 -7.14 -2.79
N THR A 84 15.32 -6.88 -2.87
CA THR A 84 16.04 -6.10 -1.87
C THR A 84 16.70 -4.89 -2.51
N LEU A 85 16.97 -3.88 -1.69
CA LEU A 85 17.65 -2.67 -2.12
C LEU A 85 19.12 -2.75 -1.73
N ASP A 86 20.00 -2.67 -2.73
CA ASP A 86 21.43 -2.46 -2.49
C ASP A 86 21.72 -0.96 -2.33
N LYS A 87 22.27 -0.60 -1.18
CA LYS A 87 22.68 0.78 -0.84
C LYS A 87 24.21 0.96 -0.87
N THR A 88 24.97 -0.05 -1.29
CA THR A 88 26.44 -0.03 -1.26
C THR A 88 27.07 0.85 -2.35
N GLU A 89 26.37 1.06 -3.47
CA GLU A 89 26.78 2.04 -4.48
C GLU A 89 26.27 3.44 -4.12
N ASN A 90 27.16 4.27 -3.59
CA ASN A 90 26.91 5.61 -3.05
C ASN A 90 26.24 6.64 -4.01
N GLU A 91 25.86 6.27 -5.23
CA GLU A 91 25.27 7.21 -6.20
C GLU A 91 23.96 6.75 -6.86
N LYS A 92 23.65 5.45 -6.93
CA LYS A 92 22.37 4.97 -7.49
C LYS A 92 21.84 3.74 -6.75
N PRO A 93 20.61 3.79 -6.19
CA PRO A 93 19.97 2.60 -5.63
C PRO A 93 19.77 1.55 -6.73
N ILE A 94 20.15 0.30 -6.45
CA ILE A 94 19.93 -0.83 -7.37
C ILE A 94 19.05 -1.87 -6.68
N PHE A 95 18.00 -2.29 -7.37
CA PHE A 95 17.17 -3.40 -6.93
C PHE A 95 17.83 -4.74 -7.27
N GLN A 96 17.93 -5.61 -6.28
CA GLN A 96 18.43 -6.97 -6.40
C GLN A 96 17.28 -7.96 -6.21
N TYR A 97 17.22 -8.96 -7.09
CA TYR A 97 16.16 -9.96 -7.11
C TYR A 97 16.71 -11.34 -6.74
N HIS A 98 16.12 -11.95 -5.72
CA HIS A 98 16.53 -13.25 -5.22
C HIS A 98 15.36 -14.22 -5.26
N ILE A 99 15.63 -15.48 -5.60
CA ILE A 99 14.62 -16.54 -5.51
C ILE A 99 14.67 -17.09 -4.09
N LEU A 100 13.53 -17.09 -3.41
CA LEU A 100 13.31 -17.86 -2.20
C LEU A 100 12.64 -19.19 -2.57
N GLU A 101 13.13 -20.25 -1.94
CA GLU A 101 12.55 -21.59 -2.01
C GLU A 101 11.85 -21.87 -0.69
N TYR A 102 10.58 -22.25 -0.79
CA TYR A 102 9.73 -22.64 0.31
C TYR A 102 9.47 -24.13 0.20
N SER A 103 9.80 -24.84 1.26
CA SER A 103 9.52 -26.27 1.42
C SER A 103 9.07 -26.53 2.84
N LEU A 104 8.40 -27.65 3.08
CA LEU A 104 8.02 -28.03 4.44
C LEU A 104 9.25 -28.18 5.33
N GLN A 105 10.33 -28.78 4.83
CA GLN A 105 11.54 -29.06 5.63
C GLN A 105 12.39 -27.81 5.87
N LYS A 106 12.40 -26.88 4.93
CA LYS A 106 13.15 -25.63 5.02
C LYS A 106 12.29 -24.47 4.54
N HIS A 107 11.57 -23.88 5.48
CA HIS A 107 10.68 -22.76 5.23
C HIS A 107 11.34 -21.44 5.68
N PRO A 108 11.55 -20.45 4.80
CA PRO A 108 12.22 -19.18 5.13
C PRO A 108 11.66 -18.50 6.39
N PHE A 109 10.34 -18.41 6.52
CA PHE A 109 9.67 -17.86 7.71
C PHE A 109 10.09 -18.55 9.02
N ILE A 110 10.12 -19.89 9.05
CA ILE A 110 10.52 -20.66 10.23
C ILE A 110 11.98 -20.41 10.58
N GLU A 111 12.84 -20.33 9.57
CA GLU A 111 14.26 -20.05 9.79
C GLU A 111 14.47 -18.63 10.33
N ASP A 112 13.71 -17.65 9.83
CA ASP A 112 13.76 -16.28 10.34
C ASP A 112 13.27 -16.18 11.79
N LEU A 113 12.20 -16.90 12.17
CA LEU A 113 11.76 -17.00 13.57
C LEU A 113 12.87 -17.53 14.48
N LYS A 114 13.59 -18.58 14.04
CA LYS A 114 14.73 -19.15 14.79
C LYS A 114 15.89 -18.15 14.90
N ILE A 115 16.17 -17.36 13.86
CA ILE A 115 17.20 -16.30 13.90
C ILE A 115 16.84 -15.28 14.98
N ILE A 116 15.61 -14.78 15.02
CA ILE A 116 15.17 -13.80 16.02
C ILE A 116 15.28 -14.38 17.44
N LEU A 117 14.80 -15.61 17.66
CA LEU A 117 14.92 -16.26 18.98
C LEU A 117 16.37 -16.41 19.44
N ASN A 118 17.26 -16.81 18.53
CA ASN A 118 18.69 -16.92 18.83
C ASN A 118 19.30 -15.54 19.15
N TYR A 119 18.92 -14.50 18.41
CA TYR A 119 19.36 -13.13 18.65
C TYR A 119 18.92 -12.62 20.02
N CYS A 120 17.70 -12.96 20.45
CA CYS A 120 17.17 -12.61 21.76
C CYS A 120 17.71 -13.48 22.91
N THR A 121 18.73 -14.30 22.71
CA THR A 121 19.33 -15.12 23.78
C THR A 121 20.58 -14.42 24.36
N PRO A 122 20.68 -14.19 25.69
CA PRO A 122 19.72 -14.60 26.73
C PRO A 122 18.48 -13.72 26.81
N ASP A 123 18.57 -12.45 26.41
CA ASP A 123 17.46 -11.50 26.36
C ASP A 123 17.76 -10.32 25.40
N CYS A 124 16.73 -9.57 25.01
CA CYS A 124 16.81 -8.38 24.16
C CYS A 124 15.87 -7.28 24.66
N GLU A 125 16.22 -6.02 24.40
CA GLU A 125 15.43 -4.84 24.78
C GLU A 125 14.53 -4.39 23.63
N LEU A 126 13.29 -4.01 23.97
CA LEU A 126 12.31 -3.45 23.05
C LEU A 126 11.96 -2.01 23.47
N SER A 127 11.49 -1.25 22.50
CA SER A 127 10.83 0.05 22.71
C SER A 127 9.50 -0.13 23.45
N GLU A 128 8.92 0.98 23.92
CA GLU A 128 7.58 1.00 24.51
C GLU A 128 6.49 0.51 23.56
N GLN A 129 6.73 0.63 22.25
CA GLN A 129 5.85 0.18 21.18
C GLN A 129 6.07 -1.31 20.83
N GLY A 130 6.94 -2.02 21.54
CA GLY A 130 7.22 -3.44 21.31
C GLY A 130 8.12 -3.71 20.10
N GLU A 131 8.86 -2.71 19.62
CA GLU A 131 9.78 -2.84 18.49
C GLU A 131 11.24 -3.00 18.97
N PHE A 132 12.07 -3.68 18.18
CA PHE A 132 13.51 -3.70 18.43
C PHE A 132 14.11 -2.29 18.35
N LEU A 133 15.17 -2.03 19.11
CA LEU A 133 15.91 -0.77 19.02
C LEU A 133 16.63 -0.65 17.66
N GLU A 134 16.96 0.57 17.23
CA GLU A 134 17.48 0.85 15.87
C GLU A 134 18.70 -0.01 15.48
N ASN A 135 19.63 -0.26 16.41
CA ASN A 135 20.81 -1.08 16.15
C ASN A 135 20.49 -2.57 16.02
N ASP A 136 19.53 -3.05 16.79
CA ASP A 136 19.05 -4.43 16.73
C ASP A 136 18.28 -4.67 15.43
N GLN A 137 17.41 -3.73 15.04
CA GLN A 137 16.72 -3.76 13.74
C GLN A 137 17.71 -3.85 12.59
N LYS A 138 18.72 -2.97 12.54
CA LYS A 138 19.76 -2.98 11.49
C LYS A 138 20.48 -4.32 11.39
N THR A 139 20.69 -4.99 12.53
CA THR A 139 21.41 -6.27 12.58
C THR A 139 20.51 -7.42 12.13
N LEU A 140 19.28 -7.50 12.66
CA LEU A 140 18.31 -8.53 12.32
C LEU A 140 17.89 -8.47 10.84
N LEU A 141 17.67 -7.27 10.29
CA LEU A 141 17.33 -7.07 8.88
C LEU A 141 18.41 -7.57 7.90
N GLN A 142 19.64 -7.77 8.35
CA GLN A 142 20.71 -8.35 7.52
C GLN A 142 20.73 -9.88 7.55
N GLN A 143 20.08 -10.49 8.54
CA GLN A 143 20.12 -11.93 8.79
C GLN A 143 18.87 -12.66 8.30
N ILE A 144 17.71 -12.02 8.37
CA ILE A 144 16.44 -12.59 7.94
C ILE A 144 16.27 -12.55 6.42
N SER A 145 15.40 -13.39 5.89
CA SER A 145 15.20 -13.57 4.45
C SER A 145 14.69 -12.32 3.71
N ARG A 146 13.91 -11.46 4.40
CA ARG A 146 13.34 -10.23 3.84
C ARG A 146 13.76 -9.01 4.67
N LYS A 147 14.40 -8.05 4.01
CA LYS A 147 14.99 -6.86 4.65
C LYS A 147 13.96 -5.73 4.82
N GLU A 148 12.83 -6.04 5.43
CA GLU A 148 11.67 -5.15 5.58
C GLU A 148 11.31 -4.96 7.06
N HIS A 149 11.16 -3.71 7.51
CA HIS A 149 10.80 -3.40 8.90
C HIS A 149 9.47 -4.04 9.32
N PHE A 150 8.45 -3.97 8.46
CA PHE A 150 7.15 -4.57 8.74
C PHE A 150 7.24 -6.10 8.89
N TYR A 151 8.03 -6.78 8.06
CA TYR A 151 8.23 -8.23 8.17
C TYR A 151 8.92 -8.60 9.49
N LEU A 152 9.97 -7.87 9.89
CA LEU A 152 10.62 -8.08 11.18
C LEU A 152 9.65 -7.88 12.34
N HIS A 153 8.89 -6.79 12.33
CA HIS A 153 7.86 -6.52 13.34
C HIS A 153 6.82 -7.65 13.39
N TYR A 154 6.35 -8.11 12.22
CA TYR A 154 5.37 -9.19 12.12
C TYR A 154 5.90 -10.52 12.67
N LEU A 155 7.15 -10.89 12.37
CA LEU A 155 7.77 -12.08 12.94
C LEU A 155 7.84 -12.02 14.47
N THR A 156 8.23 -10.86 15.02
CA THR A 156 8.27 -10.63 16.47
C THR A 156 6.89 -10.75 17.09
N LEU A 157 5.86 -10.16 16.47
CA LEU A 157 4.47 -10.26 16.91
C LEU A 157 4.01 -11.73 16.97
N ILE A 158 4.27 -12.51 15.92
CA ILE A 158 3.95 -13.94 15.90
C ILE A 158 4.69 -14.72 16.99
N LEU A 159 5.98 -14.45 17.22
CA LEU A 159 6.74 -15.08 18.30
C LEU A 159 6.14 -14.79 19.68
N CYS A 160 5.70 -13.55 19.91
CA CYS A 160 5.05 -13.15 21.16
C CYS A 160 3.67 -13.81 21.33
N ASN A 161 2.84 -13.81 20.27
CA ASN A 161 1.50 -14.41 20.31
C ASN A 161 1.55 -15.93 20.54
N MET A 162 2.59 -16.59 20.02
CA MET A 162 2.83 -18.02 20.25
C MET A 162 3.56 -18.33 21.57
N GLU A 163 3.82 -17.32 22.41
CA GLU A 163 4.57 -17.44 23.67
C GLU A 163 5.99 -18.03 23.50
N LEU A 164 6.57 -17.88 22.31
CA LEU A 164 7.95 -18.29 22.01
C LEU A 164 8.95 -17.21 22.46
N LEU A 165 8.53 -15.95 22.44
CA LEU A 165 9.18 -14.84 23.15
C LEU A 165 8.29 -14.41 24.31
N VAL A 166 8.88 -14.25 25.49
CA VAL A 166 8.16 -13.85 26.71
C VAL A 166 8.83 -12.65 27.37
N PRO A 167 8.06 -11.75 28.01
CA PRO A 167 8.62 -10.62 28.72
C PRO A 167 9.42 -11.07 29.94
N LEU A 168 10.54 -10.39 30.19
CA LEU A 168 11.37 -10.52 31.38
C LEU A 168 11.06 -9.37 32.34
N ALA A 169 10.99 -9.65 33.64
CA ALA A 169 10.82 -8.61 34.64
C ALA A 169 12.04 -7.66 34.66
N SER A 170 11.84 -6.42 34.21
CA SER A 170 12.86 -5.37 34.16
C SER A 170 12.33 -4.05 34.72
N ILE A 171 13.23 -3.19 35.17
CA ILE A 171 12.91 -1.86 35.70
C ILE A 171 13.27 -0.82 34.62
N HIS A 172 12.32 0.04 34.25
CA HIS A 172 12.46 1.12 33.24
C HIS A 172 12.71 0.68 31.79
N THR A 173 12.78 -0.61 31.50
CA THR A 173 12.94 -1.14 30.13
C THR A 173 11.98 -2.30 29.91
N ILE A 174 11.63 -2.55 28.64
CA ILE A 174 10.88 -3.74 28.23
C ILE A 174 11.90 -4.73 27.67
N ARG A 175 12.06 -5.88 28.31
CA ARG A 175 12.97 -6.93 27.85
C ARG A 175 12.21 -8.20 27.54
N ILE A 176 12.64 -8.90 26.51
CA ILE A 176 12.09 -10.19 26.07
C ILE A 176 13.19 -11.24 26.04
N GLN A 177 12.80 -12.50 26.22
CA GLN A 177 13.70 -13.65 26.07
C GLN A 177 12.95 -14.83 25.45
N PRO A 178 13.65 -15.78 24.80
CA PRO A 178 13.07 -17.04 24.37
C PRO A 178 12.47 -17.82 25.54
N SER A 179 11.27 -18.34 25.34
CA SER A 179 10.64 -19.24 26.30
C SER A 179 11.32 -20.61 26.29
N LYS A 180 11.24 -21.35 27.40
CA LYS A 180 11.75 -22.73 27.47
C LYS A 180 10.99 -23.66 26.50
N TYR A 181 9.74 -23.32 26.19
CA TYR A 181 8.88 -24.04 25.26
C TYR A 181 9.35 -23.91 23.81
N ALA A 182 10.07 -22.84 23.45
CA ALA A 182 10.52 -22.63 22.07
C ALA A 182 11.36 -23.78 21.52
N ILE A 183 12.24 -24.37 22.34
CA ILE A 183 13.05 -25.53 21.93
C ILE A 183 12.17 -26.74 21.62
N GLU A 184 11.17 -27.02 22.44
CA GLU A 184 10.22 -28.13 22.23
C GLU A 184 9.35 -27.90 20.99
N PHE A 185 8.88 -26.66 20.80
CA PHE A 185 8.08 -26.28 19.64
C PHE A 185 8.80 -26.61 18.32
N PHE A 186 10.05 -26.18 18.15
CA PHE A 186 10.82 -26.44 16.92
C PHE A 186 11.34 -27.88 16.78
N GLN A 187 11.13 -28.76 17.76
CA GLN A 187 11.36 -30.20 17.62
C GLN A 187 10.17 -30.95 17.01
N SER A 188 9.02 -30.29 16.86
CA SER A 188 7.83 -30.86 16.23
C SER A 188 8.02 -31.09 14.72
N PRO A 189 7.21 -31.97 14.09
CA PRO A 189 7.21 -32.13 12.63
C PRO A 189 6.94 -30.79 11.92
N PRO A 190 7.60 -30.50 10.78
CA PRO A 190 7.49 -29.19 10.12
C PRO A 190 6.07 -28.80 9.72
N GLU A 191 5.24 -29.76 9.29
CA GLU A 191 3.84 -29.54 8.95
C GLU A 191 3.05 -29.06 10.16
N ARG A 192 3.34 -29.64 11.33
CA ARG A 192 2.73 -29.24 12.60
C ARG A 192 3.19 -27.84 13.01
N ILE A 193 4.49 -27.53 12.85
CA ILE A 193 5.02 -26.18 13.14
C ILE A 193 4.30 -25.14 12.27
N LEU A 194 4.25 -25.36 10.95
CA LEU A 194 3.57 -24.47 10.01
C LEU A 194 2.09 -24.31 10.35
N PHE A 195 1.39 -25.39 10.70
CA PHE A 195 -0.01 -25.32 11.08
C PHE A 195 -0.25 -24.44 12.32
N HIS A 196 0.60 -24.52 13.35
CA HIS A 196 0.48 -23.64 14.53
C HIS A 196 0.81 -22.19 14.20
N ILE A 197 1.78 -21.95 13.29
CA ILE A 197 2.08 -20.60 12.81
C ILE A 197 0.89 -20.04 12.03
N VAL A 198 0.27 -20.81 11.14
CA VAL A 198 -0.94 -20.38 10.41
C VAL A 198 -2.05 -20.00 11.40
N LYS A 199 -2.30 -20.81 12.42
CA LYS A 199 -3.27 -20.44 13.48
C LYS A 199 -2.94 -19.12 14.16
N ALA A 200 -1.69 -18.92 14.55
CA ALA A 200 -1.25 -17.67 15.16
C ALA A 200 -1.43 -16.46 14.21
N VAL A 201 -1.23 -16.65 12.90
CA VAL A 201 -1.53 -15.61 11.89
C VAL A 201 -3.03 -15.28 11.85
N LEU A 202 -3.90 -16.28 11.88
CA LEU A 202 -5.36 -16.07 11.87
C LEU A 202 -5.86 -15.40 13.16
N GLU A 203 -5.31 -15.80 14.31
CA GLU A 203 -5.58 -15.16 15.61
C GLU A 203 -5.10 -13.71 15.62
N THR A 204 -3.93 -13.43 15.03
CA THR A 204 -3.41 -12.07 14.90
C THR A 204 -4.31 -11.23 13.99
N ALA A 205 -4.72 -11.76 12.84
CA ALA A 205 -5.63 -11.06 11.93
C ALA A 205 -6.99 -10.76 12.58
N SER A 206 -7.55 -11.74 13.31
CA SER A 206 -8.77 -11.60 14.10
C SER A 206 -8.65 -10.47 15.12
N TYR A 207 -7.57 -10.46 15.92
CA TYR A 207 -7.34 -9.44 16.93
C TYR A 207 -7.17 -8.04 16.33
N GLU A 208 -6.24 -7.89 15.38
CA GLU A 208 -5.89 -6.60 14.77
C GLU A 208 -7.07 -5.99 14.00
N MET A 209 -7.89 -6.82 13.34
CA MET A 209 -9.08 -6.34 12.65
C MET A 209 -10.17 -5.93 13.63
N SER A 210 -10.39 -6.70 14.70
CA SER A 210 -11.41 -6.37 15.72
C SER A 210 -11.07 -5.08 16.46
N GLU A 211 -9.80 -4.93 16.85
CA GLU A 211 -9.28 -3.74 17.54
C GLU A 211 -9.44 -2.49 16.68
N ALA A 212 -9.03 -2.55 15.41
CA ALA A 212 -9.04 -1.40 14.52
C ALA A 212 -10.45 -0.85 14.23
N ILE A 213 -11.49 -1.70 14.28
CA ILE A 213 -12.89 -1.25 14.11
C ILE A 213 -13.64 -1.09 15.43
N GLY A 214 -13.02 -1.39 16.57
CA GLY A 214 -13.66 -1.37 17.88
C GLY A 214 -14.82 -2.37 18.02
N ALA A 215 -14.76 -3.50 17.30
CA ALA A 215 -15.75 -4.57 17.40
C ALA A 215 -15.43 -5.52 18.55
N ASP A 216 -16.47 -6.15 19.09
CA ASP A 216 -16.29 -7.28 20.02
C ASP A 216 -15.49 -8.40 19.32
N PRO A 217 -14.45 -8.97 19.95
CA PRO A 217 -13.68 -10.08 19.40
C PRO A 217 -14.52 -11.27 18.94
N GLU A 218 -15.74 -11.44 19.45
CA GLU A 218 -16.68 -12.48 19.00
C GLU A 218 -17.11 -12.31 17.53
N TYR A 219 -17.13 -11.10 16.98
CA TYR A 219 -17.59 -10.84 15.61
C TYR A 219 -16.60 -11.28 14.53
N PHE A 220 -15.30 -11.21 14.80
CA PHE A 220 -14.23 -11.57 13.87
C PHE A 220 -13.34 -12.66 14.48
N SER A 221 -13.92 -13.79 14.86
CA SER A 221 -13.17 -14.88 15.48
C SER A 221 -12.15 -15.52 14.53
N ALA A 222 -11.07 -16.10 15.07
CA ALA A 222 -10.08 -16.83 14.28
C ALA A 222 -10.70 -18.00 13.47
N ASP A 223 -11.80 -18.57 13.95
CA ASP A 223 -12.55 -19.62 13.23
C ASP A 223 -13.15 -19.09 11.91
N ILE A 224 -13.65 -17.86 11.88
CA ILE A 224 -14.16 -17.22 10.65
C ILE A 224 -13.02 -17.07 9.62
N PHE A 225 -11.84 -16.61 10.05
CA PHE A 225 -10.68 -16.52 9.15
C PHE A 225 -10.20 -17.89 8.68
N PHE A 226 -10.29 -18.91 9.53
CA PHE A 226 -10.02 -20.29 9.14
C PHE A 226 -11.02 -20.78 8.09
N GLU A 227 -12.31 -20.44 8.21
CA GLU A 227 -13.33 -20.74 7.21
C GLU A 227 -13.07 -20.08 5.87
N PHE A 228 -12.53 -18.86 5.83
CA PHE A 228 -12.14 -18.20 4.59
C PHE A 228 -11.14 -19.06 3.81
N LEU A 229 -10.08 -19.53 4.47
CA LEU A 229 -9.06 -20.39 3.87
C LEU A 229 -9.62 -21.75 3.48
N ASN A 230 -10.37 -22.38 4.38
CA ASN A 230 -10.94 -23.71 4.20
C ASN A 230 -11.86 -23.76 2.96
N ASN A 231 -12.68 -22.73 2.78
CA ASN A 231 -13.65 -22.67 1.67
C ASN A 231 -13.10 -22.06 0.39
N ASN A 232 -11.81 -21.70 0.36
CA ASN A 232 -11.16 -20.92 -0.70
C ASN A 232 -12.07 -19.75 -1.13
N MET A 233 -12.45 -18.90 -0.18
CA MET A 233 -13.42 -17.82 -0.44
C MET A 233 -12.84 -16.74 -1.36
N ASP A 234 -13.70 -16.15 -2.19
CA ASP A 234 -13.35 -14.94 -2.93
C ASP A 234 -13.34 -13.74 -1.97
N THR A 235 -12.54 -12.72 -2.27
CA THR A 235 -12.43 -11.55 -1.40
C THR A 235 -13.77 -10.83 -1.22
N GLU A 236 -14.60 -10.83 -2.26
CA GLU A 236 -15.98 -10.31 -2.21
C GLU A 236 -16.82 -11.05 -1.15
N ASP A 237 -16.79 -12.39 -1.14
CA ASP A 237 -17.50 -13.22 -0.16
C ASP A 237 -16.95 -13.03 1.26
N ILE A 238 -15.63 -12.80 1.40
CA ILE A 238 -15.00 -12.47 2.68
C ILE A 238 -15.59 -11.16 3.22
N PHE A 239 -15.66 -10.11 2.40
CA PHE A 239 -16.29 -8.85 2.82
C PHE A 239 -17.74 -9.04 3.21
N ILE A 240 -18.54 -9.75 2.41
CA ILE A 240 -19.94 -10.05 2.73
C ILE A 240 -20.04 -10.73 4.10
N THR A 241 -19.17 -11.68 4.39
CA THR A 241 -19.19 -12.44 5.64
C THR A 241 -18.78 -11.57 6.84
N LEU A 242 -17.73 -10.77 6.71
CA LEU A 242 -17.29 -9.84 7.76
C LEU A 242 -18.36 -8.80 8.11
N TYR A 243 -18.99 -8.18 7.12
CA TYR A 243 -20.02 -7.19 7.42
C TYR A 243 -21.31 -7.83 7.97
N LYS A 244 -21.67 -9.03 7.48
CA LYS A 244 -22.79 -9.78 8.05
C LYS A 244 -22.57 -10.17 9.51
N SER A 245 -21.33 -10.44 9.93
CA SER A 245 -21.05 -10.79 11.33
C SER A 245 -21.37 -9.63 12.27
N ILE A 246 -21.16 -8.38 11.84
CA ILE A 246 -21.55 -7.16 12.58
C ILE A 246 -22.98 -6.67 12.26
N GLY A 247 -23.79 -7.48 11.57
CA GLY A 247 -25.20 -7.18 11.28
C GLY A 247 -25.46 -6.22 10.12
N ILE A 248 -24.48 -5.99 9.24
CA ILE A 248 -24.59 -5.11 8.08
C ILE A 248 -24.69 -5.95 6.79
N ASP A 249 -25.74 -5.75 6.01
CA ASP A 249 -25.89 -6.37 4.69
C ASP A 249 -25.41 -5.41 3.58
N ILE A 250 -24.18 -5.63 3.13
CA ILE A 250 -23.51 -4.77 2.16
C ILE A 250 -23.95 -5.00 0.71
N THR A 251 -24.65 -6.10 0.44
CA THR A 251 -25.06 -6.44 -0.93
C THR A 251 -26.01 -5.39 -1.51
N GLN A 252 -26.81 -4.75 -0.66
CA GLN A 252 -27.73 -3.68 -1.02
C GLN A 252 -27.00 -2.39 -1.44
N ILE A 253 -25.83 -2.11 -0.85
CA ILE A 253 -25.03 -0.92 -1.18
C ILE A 253 -24.46 -1.04 -2.59
N TRP A 254 -24.07 -2.25 -3.01
CA TRP A 254 -23.53 -2.51 -4.36
C TRP A 254 -24.58 -2.38 -5.47
N GLU A 255 -25.87 -2.47 -5.14
CA GLU A 255 -26.96 -2.24 -6.09
C GLU A 255 -27.22 -0.74 -6.35
N ILE A 256 -26.67 0.15 -5.53
CA ILE A 256 -26.88 1.59 -5.67
C ILE A 256 -26.02 2.12 -6.83
N PRO A 257 -26.61 2.78 -7.84
CA PRO A 257 -25.93 3.07 -9.11
C PRO A 257 -24.86 4.17 -9.02
N SER A 258 -24.89 5.05 -8.01
CA SER A 258 -23.90 6.11 -7.84
C SER A 258 -23.71 6.51 -6.38
N ALA A 259 -22.47 6.89 -6.02
CA ALA A 259 -22.13 7.39 -4.69
C ALA A 259 -22.91 8.66 -4.28
N GLU A 260 -23.38 9.45 -5.26
CA GLU A 260 -24.25 10.62 -5.00
C GLU A 260 -25.62 10.24 -4.45
N CYS A 261 -26.04 8.98 -4.63
CA CYS A 261 -27.30 8.46 -4.09
C CYS A 261 -27.14 7.88 -2.68
N PHE A 262 -25.91 7.80 -2.13
CA PHE A 262 -25.69 7.25 -0.80
C PHE A 262 -26.24 8.20 0.26
N SER A 263 -26.98 7.65 1.22
CA SER A 263 -27.17 8.27 2.53
C SER A 263 -25.83 8.42 3.26
N GLU A 264 -25.80 9.25 4.30
CA GLU A 264 -24.59 9.42 5.12
C GLU A 264 -24.11 8.08 5.72
N GLU A 265 -25.05 7.21 6.11
CA GLU A 265 -24.75 5.87 6.63
C GLU A 265 -24.15 4.96 5.55
N GLU A 266 -24.73 4.93 4.34
CA GLU A 266 -24.21 4.13 3.22
C GLU A 266 -22.83 4.63 2.77
N ALA A 267 -22.59 5.95 2.78
CA ALA A 267 -21.29 6.53 2.48
C ALA A 267 -20.23 6.15 3.54
N ALA A 268 -20.62 6.14 4.82
CA ALA A 268 -19.73 5.69 5.89
C ALA A 268 -19.36 4.21 5.74
N ILE A 269 -20.34 3.35 5.45
CA ILE A 269 -20.10 1.91 5.19
C ILE A 269 -19.25 1.72 3.93
N ALA A 270 -19.49 2.51 2.89
CA ALA A 270 -18.69 2.46 1.67
C ALA A 270 -17.21 2.81 1.95
N SER A 271 -16.98 3.84 2.76
CA SER A 271 -15.63 4.22 3.19
C SER A 271 -14.97 3.15 4.06
N SER A 272 -15.73 2.44 4.89
CA SER A 272 -15.17 1.38 5.73
C SER A 272 -14.70 0.17 4.92
N PHE A 273 -15.20 -0.09 3.70
CA PHE A 273 -14.65 -1.15 2.84
C PHE A 273 -13.18 -0.95 2.53
N PHE A 274 -12.80 0.31 2.25
CA PHE A 274 -11.43 0.62 1.93
C PHE A 274 -10.52 0.34 3.13
N PHE A 275 -10.92 0.79 4.31
CA PHE A 275 -10.18 0.54 5.55
C PHE A 275 -10.11 -0.95 5.90
N MET A 276 -11.23 -1.67 5.82
CA MET A 276 -11.28 -3.12 6.06
C MET A 276 -10.41 -3.89 5.05
N GLY A 277 -10.36 -3.45 3.79
CA GLY A 277 -9.50 -4.05 2.77
C GLY A 277 -8.02 -3.89 3.08
N ILE A 278 -7.59 -2.73 3.58
CA ILE A 278 -6.21 -2.50 4.03
C ILE A 278 -5.86 -3.48 5.15
N LEU A 279 -6.74 -3.63 6.15
CA LEU A 279 -6.51 -4.52 7.28
C LEU A 279 -6.49 -5.99 6.87
N LEU A 280 -7.43 -6.41 6.03
CA LEU A 280 -7.49 -7.78 5.49
C LEU A 280 -6.22 -8.13 4.72
N ASP A 281 -5.72 -7.24 3.86
CA ASP A 281 -4.48 -7.50 3.15
C ASP A 281 -3.27 -7.52 4.10
N LYS A 282 -3.15 -6.50 4.96
CA LYS A 282 -2.02 -6.35 5.87
C LYS A 282 -1.86 -7.52 6.85
N TRP A 283 -2.96 -8.01 7.41
CA TRP A 283 -2.94 -8.96 8.51
C TRP A 283 -3.29 -10.40 8.13
N PHE A 284 -4.00 -10.61 7.01
CA PHE A 284 -4.40 -11.93 6.56
C PHE A 284 -3.75 -12.33 5.22
N LEU A 285 -3.98 -11.57 4.14
CA LEU A 285 -3.54 -11.99 2.80
C LEU A 285 -2.02 -11.90 2.60
N THR A 286 -1.38 -10.80 3.00
CA THR A 286 0.07 -10.61 2.87
C THR A 286 0.86 -11.64 3.70
N PRO A 287 0.53 -11.88 4.99
CA PRO A 287 1.22 -12.91 5.77
C PRO A 287 1.06 -14.33 5.21
N LEU A 288 -0.14 -14.71 4.79
CA LEU A 288 -0.39 -16.05 4.25
C LEU A 288 0.17 -16.22 2.83
N GLY A 289 0.15 -15.15 2.03
CA GLY A 289 0.58 -15.18 0.64
C GLY A 289 2.08 -14.95 0.48
N ASP A 290 2.55 -13.77 0.86
CA ASP A 290 3.93 -13.35 0.61
C ASP A 290 4.91 -14.00 1.60
N PHE A 291 4.57 -14.00 2.90
CA PHE A 291 5.50 -14.46 3.95
C PHE A 291 5.51 -15.99 4.11
N LEU A 292 4.34 -16.61 4.18
CA LEU A 292 4.20 -18.06 4.40
C LEU A 292 4.00 -18.87 3.12
N GLN A 293 3.61 -18.25 2.00
CA GLN A 293 3.29 -18.97 0.75
C GLN A 293 2.29 -20.12 0.97
N ILE A 294 1.29 -19.93 1.85
CA ILE A 294 0.15 -20.84 2.05
C ILE A 294 -0.90 -20.60 0.97
N ILE A 295 -1.10 -19.33 0.61
CA ILE A 295 -2.00 -18.93 -0.48
C ILE A 295 -1.21 -18.27 -1.62
N GLN A 296 -1.78 -18.29 -2.81
CA GLN A 296 -1.33 -17.54 -3.97
C GLN A 296 -2.36 -16.43 -4.25
N PRO A 297 -2.07 -15.16 -3.88
CA PRO A 297 -2.95 -14.04 -4.23
C PRO A 297 -3.01 -13.83 -5.74
N ILE A 298 -4.18 -13.43 -6.23
CA ILE A 298 -4.49 -13.18 -7.64
C ILE A 298 -5.24 -11.86 -7.77
N TYR A 299 -4.70 -10.93 -8.55
CA TYR A 299 -5.35 -9.66 -8.88
C TYR A 299 -5.70 -9.66 -10.36
N TYR A 300 -6.88 -9.15 -10.71
CA TYR A 300 -7.30 -8.99 -12.11
C TYR A 300 -6.87 -7.66 -12.73
N LEU A 301 -6.47 -6.70 -11.89
CA LEU A 301 -6.02 -5.38 -12.32
C LEU A 301 -4.48 -5.29 -12.33
N PRO A 302 -3.91 -4.50 -13.25
CA PRO A 302 -2.48 -4.25 -13.27
C PRO A 302 -2.04 -3.28 -12.18
N PHE A 303 -0.75 -3.30 -11.90
CA PHE A 303 -0.13 -2.34 -11.00
C PHE A 303 0.25 -1.06 -11.75
N TYR A 304 -0.32 0.07 -11.33
CA TYR A 304 -0.13 1.37 -11.98
C TYR A 304 0.98 2.18 -11.30
N PHE A 305 2.19 2.15 -11.87
CA PHE A 305 3.37 2.81 -11.29
C PHE A 305 3.18 4.33 -11.10
N VAL A 306 2.76 5.04 -12.14
CA VAL A 306 2.66 6.51 -12.12
C VAL A 306 1.69 6.98 -11.03
N SER A 307 0.47 6.45 -11.03
CA SER A 307 -0.56 6.85 -10.06
C SER A 307 -0.18 6.45 -8.63
N THR A 308 0.29 5.21 -8.42
CA THR A 308 0.67 4.71 -7.08
C THR A 308 1.80 5.55 -6.47
N LEU A 309 2.88 5.81 -7.22
CA LEU A 309 4.01 6.58 -6.70
C LEU A 309 3.65 8.06 -6.45
N ASN A 310 2.80 8.67 -7.29
CA ASN A 310 2.31 10.03 -7.06
C ASN A 310 1.41 10.12 -5.80
N ARG A 311 0.53 9.14 -5.57
CA ARG A 311 -0.29 9.09 -4.35
C ARG A 311 0.57 8.92 -3.10
N ILE A 312 1.54 8.00 -3.12
CA ILE A 312 2.48 7.82 -2.01
C ILE A 312 3.28 9.10 -1.77
N ALA A 313 3.76 9.77 -2.82
CA ALA A 313 4.47 11.05 -2.69
C ALA A 313 3.60 12.13 -2.00
N ASN A 314 2.33 12.26 -2.40
CA ASN A 314 1.38 13.17 -1.75
C ASN A 314 1.17 12.82 -0.26
N LEU A 315 1.00 11.53 0.08
CA LEU A 315 0.84 11.07 1.45
C LEU A 315 2.08 11.34 2.31
N ILE A 316 3.30 11.13 1.76
CA ILE A 316 4.56 11.44 2.43
C ILE A 316 4.61 12.93 2.77
N VAL A 317 4.34 13.80 1.79
CA VAL A 317 4.36 15.26 2.00
C VAL A 317 3.30 15.65 3.01
N ALA A 318 2.10 15.07 2.92
CA ALA A 318 0.99 15.32 3.84
C ALA A 318 1.23 14.74 5.25
N LYS A 319 2.24 13.88 5.43
CA LYS A 319 2.53 13.11 6.66
C LYS A 319 1.40 12.17 7.07
N PHE A 320 0.67 11.63 6.09
CA PHE A 320 -0.36 10.63 6.32
C PHE A 320 0.19 9.19 6.26
N PRO A 321 -0.45 8.23 6.94
CA PRO A 321 -0.08 6.82 6.85
C PRO A 321 -0.12 6.31 5.41
N LEU A 322 0.91 5.54 5.02
CA LEU A 322 1.02 5.01 3.66
C LEU A 322 0.18 3.74 3.43
N GLN A 323 -0.48 3.23 4.47
CA GLN A 323 -1.12 1.90 4.47
C GLN A 323 -2.10 1.72 3.30
N ALA A 324 -2.86 2.76 2.99
CA ALA A 324 -3.81 2.84 1.87
C ALA A 324 -3.19 2.52 0.49
N GLU A 325 -1.91 2.81 0.30
CA GLU A 325 -1.21 2.55 -0.96
C GLU A 325 -0.27 1.33 -0.86
N LEU A 326 0.01 0.84 0.34
CA LEU A 326 0.90 -0.31 0.57
C LEU A 326 0.14 -1.64 0.67
N TYR A 327 -1.14 -1.59 1.02
CA TYR A 327 -1.99 -2.76 1.21
C TYR A 327 -3.30 -2.57 0.45
N SER A 328 -3.69 -3.60 -0.29
CA SER A 328 -4.92 -3.66 -1.06
C SER A 328 -5.25 -5.13 -1.23
N PRO A 329 -6.48 -5.58 -0.93
CA PRO A 329 -6.80 -6.99 -1.01
C PRO A 329 -6.77 -7.48 -2.46
N CYS A 330 -6.40 -8.74 -2.66
CA CYS A 330 -6.44 -9.40 -3.96
C CYS A 330 -7.89 -9.69 -4.38
N SER A 331 -8.12 -9.99 -5.67
CA SER A 331 -9.47 -10.32 -6.16
C SER A 331 -9.91 -11.69 -5.65
N VAL A 332 -9.01 -12.67 -5.80
CA VAL A 332 -9.16 -14.04 -5.30
C VAL A 332 -7.80 -14.59 -4.88
N TYR A 333 -7.77 -15.77 -4.29
CA TYR A 333 -6.53 -16.53 -4.07
C TYR A 333 -6.78 -18.02 -4.31
N ASP A 334 -5.70 -18.79 -4.48
CA ASP A 334 -5.70 -20.25 -4.44
C ASP A 334 -4.79 -20.73 -3.30
N LEU A 335 -4.94 -21.97 -2.85
CA LEU A 335 -3.94 -22.59 -1.97
C LEU A 335 -2.69 -22.95 -2.78
N THR A 336 -1.52 -22.84 -2.15
CA THR A 336 -0.29 -23.42 -2.72
C THR A 336 -0.18 -24.89 -2.33
N VAL A 337 0.77 -25.62 -2.93
CA VAL A 337 1.10 -27.00 -2.53
C VAL A 337 1.47 -27.14 -1.05
N ILE A 338 2.09 -26.11 -0.46
CA ILE A 338 2.38 -26.06 0.98
C ILE A 338 1.08 -25.85 1.76
N GLY A 339 0.24 -24.91 1.31
CA GLY A 339 -1.06 -24.64 1.94
C GLY A 339 -1.96 -25.87 1.96
N GLU A 340 -2.11 -26.56 0.82
CA GLU A 340 -2.86 -27.81 0.69
C GLU A 340 -2.35 -28.88 1.67
N THR A 341 -1.02 -29.00 1.82
CA THR A 341 -0.41 -30.00 2.69
C THR A 341 -0.56 -29.66 4.18
N VAL A 342 -0.41 -28.40 4.55
CA VAL A 342 -0.52 -27.94 5.95
C VAL A 342 -1.97 -27.99 6.43
N LEU A 343 -2.92 -27.80 5.53
CA LEU A 343 -4.33 -27.67 5.84
C LEU A 343 -5.17 -28.96 5.63
N GLN A 344 -4.52 -30.09 5.30
CA GLN A 344 -5.07 -31.45 5.05
C GLN A 344 -6.61 -31.63 5.16
N GLY A 345 -7.26 -32.00 4.05
CA GLY A 345 -8.64 -32.53 4.06
C GLY A 345 -9.71 -31.63 3.46
N PHE A 346 -9.33 -30.63 2.66
CA PHE A 346 -10.28 -29.73 2.04
C PHE A 346 -10.73 -30.18 0.66
N ASP A 347 -12.02 -30.00 0.40
CA ASP A 347 -12.63 -30.18 -0.91
C ASP A 347 -12.24 -28.95 -1.74
N ILE A 348 -11.02 -28.98 -2.30
CA ILE A 348 -10.46 -27.87 -3.06
C ILE A 348 -11.44 -27.53 -4.18
N LYS A 349 -12.19 -26.42 -4.02
CA LYS A 349 -12.92 -25.81 -5.13
C LYS A 349 -11.94 -25.66 -6.29
N LYS A 350 -12.41 -25.88 -7.52
CA LYS A 350 -11.62 -25.75 -8.77
C LYS A 350 -10.59 -24.63 -8.65
N GLU A 351 -9.33 -24.97 -8.95
CA GLU A 351 -8.22 -24.02 -9.09
C GLU A 351 -8.69 -22.78 -9.87
N LYS A 352 -8.62 -21.61 -9.24
CA LYS A 352 -9.11 -20.35 -9.80
C LYS A 352 -8.15 -19.79 -10.86
N GLN A 353 -6.86 -20.10 -10.73
CA GLN A 353 -5.81 -19.74 -11.69
C GLN A 353 -5.06 -20.99 -12.19
N PRO A 354 -5.68 -21.82 -13.05
CA PRO A 354 -5.00 -22.96 -13.63
C PRO A 354 -3.80 -22.51 -14.45
N LEU A 355 -2.64 -23.15 -14.22
CA LEU A 355 -1.44 -22.87 -14.99
C LEU A 355 -1.67 -23.19 -16.48
N PRO A 356 -1.43 -22.24 -17.41
CA PRO A 356 -1.58 -22.49 -18.83
C PRO A 356 -0.64 -23.60 -19.32
N VAL A 357 -1.20 -24.70 -19.82
CA VAL A 357 -0.42 -25.90 -20.24
C VAL A 357 0.41 -25.65 -21.51
N HIS A 358 0.02 -24.68 -22.33
CA HIS A 358 0.64 -24.41 -23.64
C HIS A 358 1.30 -23.03 -23.76
N LEU A 359 1.32 -22.24 -22.68
CA LEU A 359 1.89 -20.89 -22.71
C LEU A 359 3.35 -20.94 -22.24
N ASP A 360 4.29 -20.54 -23.10
CA ASP A 360 5.70 -20.42 -22.70
C ASP A 360 5.97 -19.03 -22.12
N PHE A 361 6.93 -18.95 -21.19
CA PHE A 361 7.40 -17.71 -20.57
C PHE A 361 7.78 -16.66 -21.63
N TYR A 362 8.41 -17.07 -22.72
CA TYR A 362 8.83 -16.15 -23.79
C TYR A 362 7.65 -15.49 -24.53
N TYR A 363 6.54 -16.21 -24.72
CA TYR A 363 5.32 -15.63 -25.30
C TYR A 363 4.65 -14.64 -24.36
N ILE A 364 4.64 -14.96 -23.06
CA ILE A 364 4.16 -14.04 -22.02
C ILE A 364 5.00 -12.76 -22.05
N LEU A 365 6.33 -12.88 -22.04
CA LEU A 365 7.25 -11.75 -22.05
C LEU A 365 7.05 -10.85 -23.28
N GLU A 366 6.89 -11.42 -24.47
CA GLU A 366 6.60 -10.66 -25.69
C GLU A 366 5.25 -9.93 -25.59
N GLY A 367 4.23 -10.57 -25.04
CA GLY A 367 2.92 -9.97 -24.78
C GLY A 367 2.97 -8.80 -23.79
N ILE A 368 3.70 -8.98 -22.67
CA ILE A 368 3.89 -7.95 -21.64
C ILE A 368 4.62 -6.75 -22.22
N ILE A 369 5.74 -6.94 -22.91
CA ILE A 369 6.54 -5.82 -23.41
C ILE A 369 5.71 -4.98 -24.38
N ARG A 370 4.98 -5.62 -25.30
CA ARG A 370 4.08 -4.91 -26.24
C ARG A 370 2.97 -4.12 -25.51
N HIS A 371 2.35 -4.75 -24.52
CA HIS A 371 1.28 -4.11 -23.74
C HIS A 371 1.81 -2.98 -22.85
N ALA A 372 2.94 -3.19 -22.20
CA ALA A 372 3.52 -2.28 -21.23
C ALA A 372 4.13 -1.03 -21.89
N GLU A 373 4.78 -1.17 -23.05
CA GLU A 373 5.24 -0.01 -23.84
C GLU A 373 4.05 0.84 -24.30
N SER A 374 2.91 0.22 -24.58
CA SER A 374 1.69 0.93 -24.98
C SER A 374 1.04 1.63 -23.77
N HIS A 375 0.87 0.94 -22.64
CA HIS A 375 0.18 1.49 -21.46
C HIS A 375 0.97 2.56 -20.71
N LEU A 376 2.29 2.39 -20.51
CA LEU A 376 3.08 3.41 -19.83
C LEU A 376 3.11 4.72 -20.64
N PHE A 377 3.12 4.60 -21.98
CA PHE A 377 3.10 5.74 -22.89
C PHE A 377 1.72 6.38 -23.00
N GLU A 378 0.66 5.57 -23.05
CA GLU A 378 -0.73 6.06 -23.06
C GLU A 378 -1.12 6.73 -21.73
N ASP A 379 -0.71 6.20 -20.58
CA ASP A 379 -0.96 6.83 -19.27
C ASP A 379 -0.26 8.20 -19.15
N VAL A 380 0.99 8.30 -19.61
CA VAL A 380 1.74 9.57 -19.60
C VAL A 380 1.14 10.57 -20.58
N LEU A 381 0.82 10.15 -21.80
CA LEU A 381 0.26 11.04 -22.83
C LEU A 381 -1.19 11.46 -22.55
N SER A 382 -2.00 10.60 -21.95
CA SER A 382 -3.39 10.93 -21.61
C SER A 382 -3.48 11.85 -20.40
N GLN A 383 -2.50 11.82 -19.50
CA GLN A 383 -2.51 12.59 -18.25
C GLN A 383 -1.61 13.84 -18.28
N GLN A 384 -0.72 13.99 -19.27
CA GLN A 384 0.16 15.16 -19.41
C GLN A 384 -0.04 15.87 -20.75
N ASP A 385 -0.73 17.01 -20.70
CA ASP A 385 -0.70 17.99 -21.81
C ASP A 385 0.53 18.87 -21.64
N THR A 386 1.66 18.45 -22.24
CA THR A 386 2.99 19.05 -22.00
C THR A 386 3.09 20.53 -22.36
N ASP A 387 2.12 21.08 -23.08
CA ASP A 387 2.08 22.50 -23.48
C ASP A 387 1.51 23.41 -22.39
N ILE A 388 0.88 22.84 -21.36
CA ILE A 388 0.28 23.60 -20.25
C ILE A 388 1.31 23.80 -19.14
N ALA A 389 1.52 25.04 -18.71
CA ALA A 389 2.39 25.34 -17.59
C ALA A 389 1.78 24.87 -16.26
N VAL A 390 2.62 24.64 -15.26
CA VAL A 390 2.22 24.39 -13.87
C VAL A 390 2.25 25.71 -13.11
N CYS A 391 1.20 25.98 -12.36
CA CYS A 391 1.09 27.11 -11.44
C CYS A 391 1.18 26.61 -9.99
N PRO A 392 2.31 26.83 -9.30
CA PRO A 392 2.40 26.56 -7.87
C PRO A 392 1.70 27.66 -7.07
N ILE A 393 0.96 27.28 -6.04
CA ILE A 393 0.19 28.20 -5.18
C ILE A 393 0.62 27.93 -3.74
N LYS A 394 1.19 28.94 -3.09
CA LYS A 394 1.46 28.90 -1.65
C LYS A 394 0.22 29.34 -0.90
N ILE A 395 -0.25 28.48 0.00
CA ILE A 395 -1.46 28.69 0.78
C ILE A 395 -1.05 28.77 2.25
N SER A 396 -1.24 29.93 2.87
CA SER A 396 -0.89 30.18 4.28
C SER A 396 -2.14 30.52 5.08
N ILE A 397 -2.23 30.04 6.33
CA ILE A 397 -3.28 30.47 7.25
C ILE A 397 -3.00 31.93 7.65
N VAL A 398 -3.97 32.83 7.47
CA VAL A 398 -3.74 34.28 7.68
C VAL A 398 -3.32 34.59 9.12
N ASN A 399 -3.95 33.94 10.09
CA ASN A 399 -3.64 34.12 11.52
C ASN A 399 -2.39 33.36 11.97
N HIS A 400 -1.97 32.36 11.20
CA HIS A 400 -0.83 31.48 11.47
C HIS A 400 0.03 31.33 10.20
N PRO A 401 0.75 32.38 9.75
CA PRO A 401 1.46 32.36 8.47
C PRO A 401 2.55 31.28 8.37
N GLU A 402 3.06 30.81 9.50
CA GLU A 402 3.96 29.66 9.64
C GLU A 402 3.33 28.33 9.24
N GLN A 403 2.01 28.23 9.28
CA GLN A 403 1.23 27.09 8.81
C GLN A 403 0.87 27.31 7.33
N TRP A 404 1.54 26.57 6.45
CA TRP A 404 1.36 26.72 5.01
C TRP A 404 1.52 25.40 4.24
N LYS A 405 0.89 25.33 3.07
CA LYS A 405 1.01 24.26 2.08
C LYS A 405 1.30 24.86 0.71
N ILE A 406 2.05 24.15 -0.13
CA ILE A 406 2.27 24.51 -1.54
C ILE A 406 1.67 23.43 -2.40
N ILE A 407 0.62 23.77 -3.14
CA ILE A 407 0.01 22.90 -4.14
C ILE A 407 0.50 23.29 -5.53
N GLU A 408 0.49 22.34 -6.45
CA GLU A 408 0.77 22.58 -7.86
C GLU A 408 -0.41 22.15 -8.71
N MET A 409 -0.84 23.03 -9.61
CA MET A 409 -1.96 22.80 -10.51
C MET A 409 -1.58 23.19 -11.94
N LEU A 410 -2.32 22.69 -12.93
CA LEU A 410 -2.17 23.14 -14.31
C LEU A 410 -2.68 24.59 -14.45
N ASP A 411 -2.04 25.41 -15.28
CA ASP A 411 -2.36 26.83 -15.45
C ASP A 411 -3.76 27.10 -16.07
N ASN A 412 -4.36 26.06 -16.66
CA ASN A 412 -5.73 26.09 -17.16
C ASN A 412 -6.78 25.67 -16.11
N ALA A 413 -6.37 25.34 -14.88
CA ALA A 413 -7.27 24.99 -13.80
C ALA A 413 -8.21 26.16 -13.48
N SER A 414 -9.49 25.89 -13.33
CA SER A 414 -10.45 26.93 -12.97
C SER A 414 -10.29 27.32 -11.50
N LEU A 415 -10.79 28.51 -11.13
CA LEU A 415 -10.83 28.91 -9.71
C LEU A 415 -11.62 27.90 -8.86
N TYR A 416 -12.62 27.24 -9.44
CA TYR A 416 -13.35 26.16 -8.76
C TYR A 416 -12.42 24.98 -8.47
N ASP A 417 -11.64 24.52 -9.45
CA ASP A 417 -10.70 23.41 -9.26
C ASP A 417 -9.67 23.75 -8.19
N ILE A 418 -9.14 24.99 -8.19
CA ILE A 418 -8.23 25.50 -7.15
C ILE A 418 -8.90 25.45 -5.78
N CYS A 419 -10.13 25.94 -5.66
CA CYS A 419 -10.85 25.94 -4.38
C CYS A 419 -11.20 24.53 -3.89
N SER A 420 -11.57 23.63 -4.81
CA SER A 420 -11.84 22.23 -4.51
C SER A 420 -10.58 21.55 -3.97
N GLU A 421 -9.43 21.79 -4.59
CA GLU A 421 -8.15 21.26 -4.13
C GLU A 421 -7.76 21.82 -2.77
N ILE A 422 -8.00 23.12 -2.52
CA ILE A 422 -7.79 23.72 -1.19
C ILE A 422 -8.65 23.04 -0.13
N CYS A 423 -9.91 22.76 -0.43
CA CYS A 423 -10.80 22.07 0.51
C CYS A 423 -10.28 20.66 0.83
N SER A 424 -9.81 19.93 -0.18
CA SER A 424 -9.21 18.60 -0.01
C SER A 424 -7.94 18.66 0.84
N VAL A 425 -6.99 19.54 0.47
CA VAL A 425 -5.66 19.61 1.08
C VAL A 425 -5.70 20.17 2.51
N PHE A 426 -6.69 20.99 2.86
CA PHE A 426 -6.88 21.51 4.23
C PHE A 426 -7.99 20.77 5.01
N ASP A 427 -8.47 19.65 4.49
CA ASP A 427 -9.49 18.80 5.13
C ASP A 427 -10.76 19.56 5.55
N PHE A 428 -11.24 20.44 4.67
CA PHE A 428 -12.50 21.16 4.87
C PHE A 428 -13.69 20.30 4.43
N VAL A 429 -13.90 19.17 5.12
CA VAL A 429 -14.90 18.14 4.76
C VAL A 429 -16.34 18.62 4.95
N ASN A 430 -16.58 19.53 5.91
CA ASN A 430 -17.93 19.94 6.34
C ASN A 430 -18.34 21.36 5.94
N ILE A 431 -17.61 22.02 5.03
CA ILE A 431 -17.94 23.41 4.70
C ILE A 431 -19.05 23.48 3.67
N SER A 432 -20.11 24.21 4.00
CA SER A 432 -21.26 24.39 3.10
C SER A 432 -20.99 25.44 2.00
N THR A 433 -20.16 26.43 2.29
CA THR A 433 -19.86 27.56 1.39
C THR A 433 -18.45 28.10 1.63
N TYR A 434 -17.90 28.77 0.62
CA TYR A 434 -16.66 29.55 0.74
C TYR A 434 -16.74 30.81 -0.11
N SER A 435 -15.90 31.79 0.20
CA SER A 435 -15.75 33.02 -0.59
C SER A 435 -14.30 33.32 -0.93
N VAL A 436 -14.06 33.81 -2.14
CA VAL A 436 -12.73 34.25 -2.59
C VAL A 436 -12.74 35.77 -2.81
N THR A 437 -11.78 36.46 -2.19
CA THR A 437 -11.59 37.92 -2.30
C THR A 437 -10.18 38.24 -2.81
N ALA A 438 -10.01 39.26 -3.64
CA ALA A 438 -8.69 39.76 -4.02
C ALA A 438 -8.26 40.94 -3.13
N GLU A 439 -6.97 41.25 -3.13
CA GLU A 439 -6.37 42.33 -2.36
C GLU A 439 -6.71 43.73 -2.94
N HIS A 440 -7.95 44.18 -2.79
CA HIS A 440 -8.36 45.58 -3.05
C HIS A 440 -9.18 46.15 -1.89
N LYS A 441 -9.05 47.47 -1.68
CA LYS A 441 -9.48 48.29 -0.52
C LYS A 441 -10.93 48.13 0.00
N ASN A 442 -11.77 47.32 -0.65
CA ASN A 442 -13.19 47.16 -0.29
C ASN A 442 -13.58 45.71 0.08
N SER A 443 -12.65 44.74 0.11
CA SER A 443 -12.91 43.34 0.53
C SER A 443 -14.11 42.66 -0.14
N PHE A 444 -14.48 43.07 -1.36
CA PHE A 444 -15.66 42.54 -2.04
C PHE A 444 -15.36 41.14 -2.61
N PRO A 445 -16.22 40.13 -2.37
CA PRO A 445 -15.99 38.77 -2.88
C PRO A 445 -16.14 38.73 -4.39
N PHE A 446 -15.08 38.25 -5.07
CA PHE A 446 -15.09 37.99 -6.51
C PHE A 446 -15.76 36.66 -6.83
N PHE A 447 -15.84 35.76 -5.86
CA PHE A 447 -16.46 34.45 -6.03
C PHE A 447 -17.06 33.98 -4.71
N GLN A 448 -18.26 33.41 -4.77
CA GLN A 448 -18.85 32.63 -3.69
C GLN A 448 -19.18 31.27 -4.27
N GLY A 449 -18.64 30.23 -3.65
CA GLY A 449 -18.79 28.85 -4.10
C GLY A 449 -19.30 27.95 -2.98
N SER A 450 -19.58 26.71 -3.35
CA SER A 450 -19.96 25.62 -2.45
C SER A 450 -19.22 24.38 -2.92
N PRO A 451 -18.50 23.65 -2.05
CA PRO A 451 -17.83 22.41 -2.46
C PRO A 451 -18.81 21.36 -2.99
N LEU A 452 -20.06 21.40 -2.50
CA LEU A 452 -21.13 20.44 -2.81
C LEU A 452 -21.95 20.79 -4.07
N LYS A 453 -21.65 21.87 -4.81
CA LYS A 453 -22.46 22.29 -5.98
C LYS A 453 -21.61 22.38 -7.25
N HIS A 454 -22.05 21.67 -8.29
CA HIS A 454 -21.37 21.50 -9.59
C HIS A 454 -20.87 22.79 -10.25
N LYS A 455 -19.81 22.58 -11.07
CA LYS A 455 -19.10 23.38 -12.10
C LYS A 455 -19.88 24.42 -12.95
N ASN A 456 -21.18 24.63 -12.75
CA ASN A 456 -22.02 25.54 -13.56
C ASN A 456 -22.12 26.98 -13.02
N GLN A 457 -21.48 27.30 -11.89
CA GLN A 457 -21.36 28.69 -11.45
C GLN A 457 -20.31 29.41 -12.31
N LYS A 458 -20.77 30.29 -13.20
CA LYS A 458 -19.87 31.15 -13.96
C LYS A 458 -19.08 32.02 -12.98
N PRO A 459 -17.73 32.01 -13.03
CA PRO A 459 -16.93 32.92 -12.23
C PRO A 459 -17.32 34.37 -12.57
N SER A 460 -17.11 35.27 -11.62
CA SER A 460 -17.32 36.69 -11.85
C SER A 460 -16.53 37.16 -13.08
N PRO A 461 -17.11 38.03 -13.93
CA PRO A 461 -16.44 38.55 -15.13
C PRO A 461 -15.17 39.36 -14.81
N PHE A 462 -14.92 39.65 -13.51
CA PHE A 462 -13.75 40.38 -13.02
C PHE A 462 -12.57 39.47 -12.63
N LEU A 463 -12.72 38.14 -12.71
CA LEU A 463 -11.61 37.22 -12.48
C LEU A 463 -10.76 37.07 -13.76
N PRO A 464 -9.43 37.11 -13.65
CA PRO A 464 -8.56 36.88 -14.80
C PRO A 464 -8.67 35.42 -15.26
N SER A 465 -8.44 35.18 -16.55
CA SER A 465 -8.44 33.83 -17.13
C SER A 465 -7.24 32.98 -16.69
N SER A 466 -6.19 33.62 -16.18
CA SER A 466 -5.02 32.97 -15.57
C SER A 466 -4.37 33.92 -14.56
N PHE A 467 -3.68 33.36 -13.57
CA PHE A 467 -3.01 34.14 -12.52
C PHE A 467 -1.52 34.32 -12.84
N SER A 468 -0.98 35.46 -12.45
CA SER A 468 0.44 35.82 -12.58
C SER A 468 1.18 35.61 -11.28
N SER A 469 2.51 35.44 -11.37
CA SER A 469 3.36 35.39 -10.19
C SER A 469 3.19 36.66 -9.35
N GLY A 470 2.94 36.49 -8.06
CA GLY A 470 2.72 37.58 -7.11
C GLY A 470 1.25 37.99 -6.96
N ASP A 471 0.33 37.40 -7.73
CA ASP A 471 -1.10 37.59 -7.48
C ASP A 471 -1.47 37.02 -6.11
N ILE A 472 -2.38 37.70 -5.40
CA ILE A 472 -2.84 37.33 -4.06
C ILE A 472 -4.36 37.26 -4.03
N LEU A 473 -4.87 36.12 -3.55
CA LEU A 473 -6.27 35.91 -3.22
C LEU A 473 -6.41 35.47 -1.76
N TYR A 474 -7.62 35.63 -1.22
CA TYR A 474 -7.98 35.12 0.09
C TYR A 474 -9.17 34.19 -0.04
N PHE A 475 -9.03 32.97 0.45
CA PHE A 475 -10.09 31.98 0.55
C PHE A 475 -10.63 31.99 1.98
N THR A 476 -11.93 32.17 2.14
CA THR A 476 -12.58 32.19 3.46
C THR A 476 -13.65 31.10 3.50
N PRO A 477 -13.43 29.99 4.20
CA PRO A 477 -14.44 28.96 4.38
C PRO A 477 -15.54 29.46 5.33
N GLU A 478 -16.80 29.20 5.01
CA GLU A 478 -17.99 29.50 5.83
C GLU A 478 -18.12 30.96 6.32
N LYS A 479 -17.43 31.90 5.67
CA LYS A 479 -17.27 33.29 6.14
C LYS A 479 -16.59 33.40 7.50
N ASP A 480 -15.90 32.35 7.96
CA ASP A 480 -15.08 32.37 9.16
C ASP A 480 -13.71 32.97 8.85
N ILE A 481 -13.54 34.25 9.22
CA ILE A 481 -12.29 34.98 9.03
C ILE A 481 -11.14 34.32 9.81
N ASN A 482 -11.42 33.58 10.87
CA ASN A 482 -10.37 32.93 11.65
C ASN A 482 -9.71 31.77 10.89
N LYS A 483 -10.44 31.18 9.93
CA LYS A 483 -9.97 30.11 9.04
C LYS A 483 -9.56 30.63 7.65
N GLN A 484 -9.38 31.94 7.51
CA GLN A 484 -9.03 32.54 6.23
C GLN A 484 -7.63 32.10 5.78
N LEU A 485 -7.53 31.74 4.51
CA LEU A 485 -6.29 31.33 3.85
C LEU A 485 -5.86 32.42 2.85
N LYS A 486 -4.57 32.73 2.84
CA LYS A 486 -3.91 33.57 1.84
C LYS A 486 -3.33 32.67 0.75
N LEU A 487 -3.68 32.94 -0.50
CA LEU A 487 -3.21 32.25 -1.70
C LEU A 487 -2.25 33.19 -2.41
N GLU A 488 -0.99 32.79 -2.50
CA GLU A 488 0.07 33.50 -3.21
C GLU A 488 0.49 32.67 -4.43
N PHE A 489 0.25 33.21 -5.63
CA PHE A 489 0.59 32.54 -6.89
C PHE A 489 2.09 32.70 -7.17
N LEU A 490 2.78 31.58 -7.35
CA LEU A 490 4.24 31.54 -7.54
C LEU A 490 4.60 31.49 -9.04
N PRO A 491 5.88 31.70 -9.40
CA PRO A 491 6.32 31.62 -10.79
C PRO A 491 5.94 30.28 -11.45
N LYS A 492 5.34 30.38 -12.64
CA LYS A 492 4.93 29.22 -13.44
C LYS A 492 6.15 28.37 -13.82
N GLN A 493 5.93 27.06 -13.85
CA GLN A 493 6.97 26.06 -14.12
C GLN A 493 6.53 25.16 -15.27
N LYS A 494 7.48 24.44 -15.88
CA LYS A 494 7.13 23.39 -16.83
C LYS A 494 6.62 22.17 -16.07
N GLN A 495 5.72 21.41 -16.70
CA GLN A 495 5.34 20.10 -16.18
C GLN A 495 6.57 19.20 -16.08
N ILE A 496 6.59 18.39 -15.03
CA ILE A 496 7.61 17.37 -14.83
C ILE A 496 7.03 16.05 -15.37
N PRO A 497 7.75 15.31 -16.22
CA PRO A 497 7.31 14.00 -16.69
C PRO A 497 6.94 13.05 -15.55
N PHE A 498 5.89 12.25 -15.73
CA PHE A 498 5.38 11.27 -14.75
C PHE A 498 4.87 11.85 -13.42
N ILE A 499 4.78 13.17 -13.29
CA ILE A 499 4.14 13.85 -12.16
C ILE A 499 2.69 14.15 -12.52
N LEU A 500 1.77 13.79 -11.62
CA LEU A 500 0.35 14.05 -11.76
C LEU A 500 -0.04 15.33 -11.02
N TYR A 501 -0.96 16.09 -11.60
CA TYR A 501 -1.50 17.34 -11.06
C TYR A 501 -3.04 17.23 -10.93
N PRO A 502 -3.66 17.81 -9.88
CA PRO A 502 -3.03 18.58 -8.81
C PRO A 502 -2.21 17.70 -7.84
N ARG A 503 -1.24 18.32 -7.16
CA ARG A 503 -0.46 17.64 -6.12
C ARG A 503 -0.06 18.57 -4.98
N LEU A 504 0.15 17.98 -3.80
CA LEU A 504 0.75 18.66 -2.66
C LEU A 504 2.28 18.53 -2.76
N ARG A 505 2.97 19.63 -3.07
CA ARG A 505 4.42 19.61 -3.27
C ARG A 505 5.20 19.72 -1.97
N LYS A 506 4.77 20.60 -1.06
CA LYS A 506 5.42 20.85 0.24
C LYS A 506 4.41 21.33 1.28
N GLN A 507 4.73 21.13 2.55
CA GLN A 507 4.02 21.78 3.67
C GLN A 507 4.99 22.16 4.79
N SER A 508 4.57 23.07 5.67
CA SER A 508 5.34 23.46 6.83
C SER A 508 5.36 22.37 7.91
N THR A 509 6.37 22.41 8.79
CA THR A 509 6.47 21.48 9.91
C THR A 509 5.42 21.73 11.00
N GLU A 510 4.87 22.94 11.04
CA GLU A 510 3.93 23.42 12.06
C GLU A 510 2.46 23.05 11.78
N ILE A 511 2.16 22.55 10.58
CA ILE A 511 0.85 21.95 10.30
C ILE A 511 0.83 20.59 11.00
N LYS A 512 0.04 20.50 12.07
CA LYS A 512 -0.35 19.22 12.64
C LYS A 512 -1.43 18.62 11.74
N SER A 513 -1.21 17.39 11.28
CA SER A 513 -2.31 16.53 10.90
C SER A 513 -3.14 16.29 12.17
N GLU A 514 -4.32 16.90 12.25
CA GLU A 514 -5.30 16.50 13.27
C GLU A 514 -5.88 15.13 12.95
#